data_AF-A0A228RBG6-F1
#
_entry.id   AF-A0A228RBG6-F1
#
_cell.length_a   1.000
_cell.length_b   1.000
_cell.length_c   1.000
_cell.angle_alpha   90.00
_cell.angle_beta   90.00
_cell.angle_gamma   90.00
#
_symmetry.space_group_name_H-M   'P 1'
#
loop_
_entity.id
_entity.type
_entity.pdbx_description
1 polymer ?
#
loop_
_entity_poly.entity_id
_entity_poly.type
_entity_poly.pdbx_seq_one_letter_code
_entity_poly.pdbx_strand_id
1 'polypeptide(L)'
;MSNIQLDIEWTEAATRQIKQLMPRGSADAFLALPPIECLPMEGDVLFLGPQGKQQPFIVAERQYHHDGDADWTIILILDVPNTSH
;
A
#
# COMPACT_ATOMS: atom_id res chain seq x y z
N MET A 1 -16.26 3.57 -19.56
CA MET A 1 -15.09 2.87 -18.99
C MET A 1 -15.13 3.21 -17.51
N SER A 2 -15.17 2.21 -16.63
CA SER A 2 -15.12 2.45 -15.19
C SER A 2 -13.74 3.01 -14.83
N ASN A 3 -13.65 4.14 -14.15
CA ASN A 3 -12.36 4.58 -13.62
C ASN A 3 -12.12 3.81 -12.34
N ILE A 4 -10.98 3.10 -12.27
CA ILE A 4 -10.56 2.43 -11.06
C ILE A 4 -9.40 3.23 -10.47
N GLN A 5 -9.60 3.77 -9.29
CA GLN A 5 -8.59 4.48 -8.51
C GLN A 5 -7.99 3.53 -7.47
N LEU A 6 -6.69 3.63 -7.24
CA LEU A 6 -5.98 2.95 -6.17
C LEU A 6 -5.57 3.97 -5.12
N ASP A 7 -5.85 3.66 -3.85
CA ASP A 7 -5.38 4.42 -2.71
C ASP A 7 -4.69 3.51 -1.68
N ILE A 8 -3.84 4.11 -0.84
CA ILE A 8 -3.12 3.40 0.22
C ILE A 8 -3.39 4.08 1.55
N GLU A 9 -3.91 3.30 2.47
CA GLU A 9 -3.97 3.65 3.88
C GLU A 9 -2.92 2.85 4.66
N TRP A 10 -2.48 3.43 5.77
CA TRP A 10 -1.40 2.87 6.58
C TRP A 10 -1.89 2.73 8.00
N THR A 11 -1.63 1.58 8.63
CA THR A 11 -1.79 1.46 10.07
C THR A 11 -0.86 2.43 10.80
N GLU A 12 -1.07 2.61 12.10
CA GLU A 12 -0.18 3.45 12.91
C GLU A 12 1.27 2.91 12.91
N ALA A 13 1.44 1.58 12.97
CA ALA A 13 2.75 0.94 12.95
C ALA A 13 3.44 1.16 11.60
N ALA A 14 2.74 0.91 10.48
CA ALA A 14 3.29 1.12 9.15
C ALA A 14 3.60 2.59 8.86
N THR A 15 2.73 3.50 9.32
CA THR A 15 2.96 4.95 9.24
C THR A 15 4.27 5.36 9.92
N ARG A 16 4.57 4.80 11.10
CA ARG A 16 5.82 5.09 11.82
C ARG A 16 7.03 4.55 11.04
N GLN A 17 6.94 3.32 10.54
CA GLN A 17 8.03 2.69 9.81
C GLN A 17 8.33 3.39 8.49
N ILE A 18 7.31 3.73 7.68
CA ILE A 18 7.53 4.42 6.41
C ILE A 18 8.07 5.84 6.61
N LYS A 19 7.66 6.56 7.66
CA LYS A 19 8.22 7.87 8.00
C LYS A 19 9.68 7.81 8.42
N GLN A 20 10.09 6.74 9.11
CA GLN A 20 11.51 6.53 9.43
C GLN A 20 12.31 6.18 8.18
N LEU A 21 11.75 5.36 7.30
CA LEU A 21 12.39 4.93 6.07
C LEU A 21 12.51 6.08 5.05
N MET A 22 11.51 6.95 5.02
CA MET A 22 11.34 8.03 4.03
C MET A 22 10.82 9.32 4.67
N PRO A 23 11.63 10.01 5.50
CA PRO A 23 11.20 11.19 6.26
C PRO A 23 10.87 12.43 5.41
N ARG A 24 11.27 12.42 4.13
CA ARG A 24 11.03 13.52 3.17
C ARG A 24 10.16 13.04 2.01
N GLY A 25 8.99 12.47 2.32
CA GLY A 25 7.88 12.16 1.40
C GLY A 25 8.25 12.06 -0.08
N SER A 26 9.22 11.20 -0.44
CA SER A 26 9.62 11.11 -1.84
C SER A 26 8.56 10.30 -2.54
N ALA A 27 8.01 10.87 -3.62
CA ALA A 27 6.98 10.24 -4.45
C ALA A 27 7.41 8.86 -5.00
N ASP A 28 8.71 8.56 -4.90
CA ASP A 28 9.33 7.29 -5.23
C ASP A 28 8.88 6.11 -4.34
N ALA A 29 8.23 6.37 -3.20
CA ALA A 29 7.69 5.30 -2.33
C ALA A 29 6.66 4.42 -3.06
N PHE A 30 5.97 4.99 -4.04
CA PHE A 30 4.96 4.31 -4.86
C PHE A 30 5.56 3.56 -6.06
N LEU A 31 6.87 3.61 -6.29
CA LEU A 31 7.54 3.02 -7.47
C LEU A 31 7.45 1.49 -7.54
N ALA A 32 6.90 0.82 -6.53
CA ALA A 32 6.77 -0.64 -6.50
C ALA A 32 5.32 -1.13 -6.41
N LEU A 33 4.32 -0.26 -6.55
CA LEU A 33 2.95 -0.76 -6.64
C LEU A 33 2.79 -1.52 -7.96
N PRO A 34 2.30 -2.77 -7.92
CA PRO A 34 2.03 -3.50 -9.13
C PRO A 34 0.91 -2.80 -9.92
N PRO A 35 0.86 -3.00 -11.25
CA PRO A 35 -0.21 -2.46 -12.07
C PRO A 35 -1.56 -3.03 -11.61
N ILE A 36 -2.65 -2.38 -12.01
CA ILE A 36 -3.97 -2.63 -11.43
C ILE A 36 -4.48 -4.06 -11.67
N GLU A 37 -4.02 -4.67 -12.75
CA GLU A 37 -4.29 -6.07 -13.10
C GLU A 37 -3.63 -7.07 -12.14
N CYS A 38 -2.62 -6.62 -11.41
CA CYS A 38 -1.80 -7.39 -10.47
C CYS A 38 -1.86 -6.82 -9.05
N LEU A 39 -2.97 -6.16 -8.68
CA LEU A 39 -3.10 -5.58 -7.34
C LEU A 39 -2.85 -6.62 -6.25
N PRO A 40 -2.19 -6.24 -5.14
CA PRO A 40 -1.95 -7.13 -4.01
C PRO A 40 -3.27 -7.47 -3.30
N MET A 41 -3.38 -8.71 -2.80
CA MET A 41 -4.45 -9.17 -1.93
C MET A 41 -4.06 -9.05 -0.46
N GLU A 42 -5.05 -9.15 0.43
CA GLU A 42 -4.82 -9.35 1.86
C GLU A 42 -3.84 -10.52 2.09
N GLY A 43 -2.84 -10.29 2.94
CA GLY A 43 -1.75 -11.21 3.22
C GLY A 43 -0.52 -11.09 2.32
N ASP A 44 -0.62 -10.39 1.18
CA ASP A 44 0.53 -10.17 0.30
C ASP A 44 1.54 -9.19 0.92
N VAL A 45 2.81 -9.36 0.57
CA VAL A 45 3.92 -8.53 1.08
C VAL A 45 4.47 -7.63 -0.01
N LEU A 46 4.53 -6.34 0.29
CA LEU A 46 5.12 -5.29 -0.54
C LEU A 46 6.45 -4.82 0.04
N PHE A 47 7.46 -4.68 -0.82
CA PHE A 47 8.77 -4.14 -0.44
C PHE A 47 8.84 -2.67 -0.83
N LEU A 48 8.63 -1.79 0.15
CA LEU A 48 8.52 -0.34 -0.06
C LEU A 48 9.72 0.39 0.54
N GLY A 49 10.10 1.51 -0.07
CA GLY A 49 11.23 2.33 0.36
C GLY A 49 12.22 2.65 -0.76
N PRO A 50 13.30 3.39 -0.45
CA PRO A 50 14.35 3.72 -1.41
C PRO A 50 15.01 2.45 -1.96
N GLN A 51 15.44 2.49 -3.22
CA GLN A 51 16.12 1.37 -3.87
C GLN A 51 17.28 0.85 -3.02
N GLY A 52 17.32 -0.47 -2.78
CA GLY A 52 18.34 -1.12 -1.94
C GLY A 52 18.13 -0.98 -0.43
N LYS A 53 17.08 -0.30 0.03
CA LYS A 53 16.68 -0.18 1.44
C LYS A 53 15.21 -0.50 1.67
N GLN A 54 14.57 -1.21 0.74
CA GLN A 54 13.15 -1.54 0.85
C GLN A 54 12.90 -2.41 2.08
N GLN A 55 11.79 -2.15 2.76
CA GLN A 55 11.33 -2.92 3.91
C GLN A 55 9.97 -3.56 3.59
N PRO A 56 9.68 -4.73 4.18
CA PRO A 56 8.42 -5.42 3.95
C PRO A 56 7.27 -4.72 4.68
N PHE A 57 6.15 -4.59 3.98
CA PHE A 57 4.83 -4.20 4.47
C PHE A 57 3.84 -5.26 4.05
N ILE A 58 2.88 -5.61 4.90
CA ILE A 58 1.84 -6.58 4.58
C ILE A 58 0.55 -5.85 4.23
N VAL A 59 -0.18 -6.34 3.23
CA VAL A 59 -1.54 -5.88 2.97
C VAL A 59 -2.43 -6.50 4.05
N ALA A 60 -2.77 -5.70 5.06
CA ALA A 60 -3.60 -6.15 6.17
C ALA A 60 -5.08 -6.26 5.76
N GLU A 61 -5.52 -5.42 4.82
CA GLU A 61 -6.88 -5.45 4.30
C GLU A 61 -6.92 -4.81 2.91
N ARG A 62 -7.84 -5.29 2.06
CA ARG A 62 -8.18 -4.68 0.78
C ARG A 62 -9.66 -4.32 0.75
N GLN A 63 -9.96 -3.03 0.65
CA GLN A 63 -11.33 -2.53 0.60
C GLN A 63 -11.70 -2.06 -0.80
N TYR A 64 -12.99 -2.16 -1.11
CA TYR A 64 -13.58 -1.72 -2.37
C TYR A 64 -14.68 -0.71 -2.07
N HIS A 65 -14.47 0.52 -2.51
CA HIS A 65 -15.46 1.58 -2.47
C HIS A 65 -16.00 1.83 -3.88
N HIS A 66 -17.30 2.06 -3.96
CA HIS A 66 -18.00 2.34 -5.20
C HIS A 66 -18.87 3.56 -4.98
N ASP A 67 -18.51 4.68 -5.61
CA ASP A 67 -19.29 5.92 -5.58
C ASP A 67 -20.03 6.10 -6.91
N GLY A 68 -21.35 5.91 -6.90
CA GLY A 68 -22.20 6.15 -8.07
C GLY A 68 -22.08 5.12 -9.19
N ASP A 69 -22.29 5.52 -10.45
CA ASP A 69 -22.58 4.59 -11.57
C ASP A 69 -21.35 3.97 -12.27
N ALA A 70 -20.11 4.38 -11.98
CA ALA A 70 -18.95 3.88 -12.74
C ALA A 70 -17.58 3.91 -12.07
N ASP A 71 -17.38 4.60 -10.95
CA ASP A 71 -16.05 4.80 -10.37
C ASP A 71 -15.83 3.89 -9.16
N TRP A 72 -14.72 3.14 -9.18
CA TRP A 72 -14.32 2.22 -8.12
C TRP A 72 -13.02 2.70 -7.50
N THR A 73 -12.97 2.75 -6.17
CA THR A 73 -11.74 3.01 -5.43
C THR A 73 -11.35 1.74 -4.69
N ILE A 74 -10.14 1.25 -4.93
CA ILE A 74 -9.55 0.16 -4.18
C ILE A 74 -8.60 0.75 -3.17
N ILE A 75 -8.81 0.45 -1.89
CA ILE A 75 -7.94 0.91 -0.81
C ILE A 75 -7.14 -0.28 -0.30
N LEU A 76 -5.82 -0.18 -0.34
CA LEU A 76 -4.92 -1.13 0.30
C LEU A 76 -4.53 -0.59 1.67
N ILE A 77 -4.89 -1.31 2.73
CA ILE A 77 -4.46 -0.99 4.09
C ILE A 77 -3.18 -1.76 4.35
N LEU A 78 -2.07 -1.03 4.53
CA LEU A 78 -0.76 -1.61 4.77
C LEU A 78 -0.40 -1.59 6.25
N ASP A 79 0.09 -2.73 6.73
CA ASP A 79 0.64 -2.88 8.07
C ASP A 79 2.10 -3.38 8.00
N VAL A 80 2.74 -3.49 9.16
CA VAL A 80 4.06 -4.08 9.33
C VAL A 80 3.90 -5.59 9.55
N PRO A 81 4.79 -6.44 9.02
CA PRO A 81 4.77 -7.86 9.37
C PRO A 81 4.93 -8.01 10.88
N ASN A 82 3.98 -8.68 11.55
CA ASN A 82 4.15 -9.01 12.97
C ASN A 82 5.41 -9.86 13.12
N THR A 83 6.47 -9.31 13.70
CA THR A 83 7.54 -10.11 14.31
C THR A 83 6.96 -10.75 15.57
N SER A 84 6.17 -11.81 15.39
CA SER A 84 5.93 -12.77 16.46
C SER A 84 7.28 -13.44 16.74
N HIS A 85 7.99 -12.90 17.73
CA HIS A 85 9.15 -13.52 18.36
C HIS A 85 8.77 -14.84 19.03
#